data_AF-A0A0J1CHM2-F1
#
_entry.id   AF-A0A0J1CHM2-F1
#
_cell.length_a   1.000
_cell.length_b   1.000
_cell.length_c   1.000
_cell.angle_alpha   90.00
_cell.angle_beta   90.00
_cell.angle_gamma   90.00
#
_symmetry.space_group_name_H-M   'P 1'
#
loop_
_entity.id
_entity.type
_entity.pdbx_description
1 polymer ?
#
loop_
_entity_poly.entity_id
_entity_poly.type
_entity_poly.pdbx_seq_one_letter_code
_entity_poly.pdbx_strand_id
1 'polypeptide(L)'
;RTYLFRICGVDLTAIDGIDVTTALKVVAEIGPDLSRFQNAKHFASWLGLSPGTKISGGKRLSGATKGNANRAAQALKLAAAALRPSQSALGAYYRRMCGRLDKGKAVTAVAHKLARLVYAMLTKGTAYVDRGQAYYEERYQQRVIYHLRRKAAAMGLELVPIQAQGQSA
;
A
#
# COMPACT_ATOMS: atom_id res chain seq x y z
N ARG A 1 -15.48 -3.75 17.90
CA ARG A 1 -14.25 -4.56 17.71
C ARG A 1 -14.54 -6.06 17.77
N THR A 2 -15.09 -6.59 18.87
CA THR A 2 -15.39 -8.03 19.04
C THR A 2 -16.29 -8.63 17.96
N TYR A 3 -17.29 -7.89 17.48
CA TYR A 3 -18.22 -8.36 16.43
C TYR A 3 -17.52 -8.54 15.07
N LEU A 4 -16.66 -7.59 14.67
CA LEU A 4 -15.89 -7.70 13.44
C LEU A 4 -14.92 -8.88 13.47
N PHE A 5 -14.27 -9.12 14.62
CA PHE A 5 -13.40 -10.27 14.78
C PHE A 5 -14.16 -11.59 14.62
N ARG A 6 -15.40 -11.70 15.16
CA ARG A 6 -16.24 -12.88 14.98
C ARG A 6 -16.64 -13.13 13.52
N ILE A 7 -16.91 -12.07 12.76
CA ILE A 7 -17.31 -12.18 11.35
C ILE A 7 -16.11 -12.49 10.44
N CYS A 8 -14.99 -11.81 10.65
CA CYS A 8 -13.84 -11.87 9.74
C CYS A 8 -12.78 -12.89 10.14
N GLY A 9 -12.79 -13.38 11.38
CA GLY A 9 -11.71 -14.20 11.95
C GLY A 9 -10.40 -13.45 12.19
N VAL A 10 -10.32 -12.16 11.84
CA VAL A 10 -9.14 -11.30 11.95
C VAL A 10 -9.52 -9.90 12.42
N ASP A 11 -8.61 -9.24 13.13
CA ASP A 11 -8.79 -7.85 13.55
C ASP A 11 -8.28 -6.87 12.49
N LEU A 12 -9.15 -6.42 11.59
CA LEU A 12 -8.81 -5.41 10.57
C LEU A 12 -8.43 -4.05 11.18
N THR A 13 -8.86 -3.75 12.41
CA THR A 13 -8.54 -2.49 13.10
C THR A 13 -7.10 -2.47 13.63
N ALA A 14 -6.39 -3.61 13.58
CA ALA A 14 -4.95 -3.64 13.82
C ALA A 14 -4.16 -2.94 12.72
N ILE A 15 -4.73 -2.81 11.51
CA ILE A 15 -4.09 -2.03 10.44
C ILE A 15 -4.24 -0.55 10.79
N ASP A 16 -3.10 0.11 10.96
CA ASP A 16 -3.05 1.54 11.19
C ASP A 16 -3.78 2.32 10.08
N GLY A 17 -4.56 3.33 10.47
CA GLY A 17 -5.47 4.07 9.61
C GLY A 17 -6.85 3.44 9.37
N ILE A 18 -7.07 2.17 9.74
CA ILE A 18 -8.41 1.53 9.66
C ILE A 18 -9.09 1.60 11.02
N ASP A 19 -10.11 2.45 11.12
CA ASP A 19 -11.00 2.48 12.28
C ASP A 19 -12.12 1.43 12.18
N VAL A 20 -12.87 1.25 13.26
CA VAL A 20 -14.01 0.30 13.32
C VAL A 20 -15.04 0.62 12.23
N THR A 21 -15.29 1.90 11.96
CA THR A 21 -16.28 2.34 10.96
C THR A 21 -15.82 1.99 9.55
N THR A 22 -14.56 2.24 9.21
CA THR A 22 -13.97 1.86 7.93
C THR A 22 -13.98 0.34 7.77
N ALA A 23 -13.55 -0.40 8.79
CA ALA A 23 -13.56 -1.86 8.74
C ALA A 23 -14.99 -2.39 8.48
N LEU A 24 -15.99 -1.86 9.17
CA LEU A 24 -17.38 -2.25 8.97
C LEU A 24 -17.89 -1.90 7.56
N LYS A 25 -17.61 -0.69 7.06
CA LYS A 25 -17.97 -0.29 5.69
C LYS A 25 -17.34 -1.20 4.64
N VAL A 26 -16.07 -1.54 4.82
CA VAL A 26 -15.35 -2.43 3.90
C VAL A 26 -15.97 -3.83 3.92
N VAL A 27 -16.18 -4.41 5.11
CA VAL A 27 -16.77 -5.75 5.27
C VAL A 27 -18.21 -5.80 4.78
N ALA A 28 -19.02 -4.75 4.99
CA ALA A 28 -20.40 -4.69 4.52
C ALA A 28 -20.51 -4.72 2.99
N GLU A 29 -19.54 -4.16 2.28
CA GLU A 29 -19.53 -4.09 0.81
C GLU A 29 -18.91 -5.34 0.16
N ILE A 30 -17.89 -5.93 0.77
CA ILE A 30 -17.14 -7.04 0.15
C ILE A 30 -17.53 -8.43 0.70
N GLY A 31 -18.08 -8.46 1.93
CA GLY A 31 -18.32 -9.67 2.71
C GLY A 31 -17.08 -10.15 3.49
N PRO A 32 -17.23 -11.13 4.40
CA PRO A 32 -16.09 -11.75 5.08
C PRO A 32 -15.28 -12.68 4.16
N ASP A 33 -15.92 -13.25 3.13
CA ASP A 33 -15.28 -14.15 2.17
C ASP A 33 -14.89 -13.43 0.87
N LEU A 34 -13.61 -13.56 0.52
CA LEU A 34 -12.99 -13.00 -0.70
C LEU A 34 -12.59 -14.08 -1.71
N SER A 35 -13.05 -15.34 -1.54
CA SER A 35 -12.81 -16.47 -2.46
C SER A 35 -13.18 -16.16 -3.91
N ARG A 36 -14.17 -15.29 -4.14
CA ARG A 36 -14.57 -14.80 -5.47
C ARG A 36 -13.44 -14.14 -6.26
N PHE A 37 -12.39 -13.68 -5.59
CA PHE A 37 -11.23 -13.04 -6.21
C PHE A 37 -10.02 -13.98 -6.20
N GLN A 38 -9.53 -14.34 -7.38
CA GLN A 38 -8.37 -15.23 -7.54
C GLN A 38 -7.10 -14.73 -6.83
N ASN A 39 -6.88 -13.41 -6.80
CA ASN A 39 -5.73 -12.81 -6.11
C ASN A 39 -6.02 -11.36 -5.68
N ALA A 40 -5.14 -10.82 -4.84
CA ALA A 40 -5.23 -9.45 -4.33
C ALA A 40 -5.22 -8.37 -5.44
N LYS A 41 -4.67 -8.66 -6.63
CA LYS A 41 -4.67 -7.70 -7.76
C LYS A 41 -6.06 -7.59 -8.37
N HIS A 42 -6.79 -8.72 -8.53
CA HIS A 42 -8.18 -8.70 -8.97
C HIS A 42 -9.06 -7.95 -7.97
N PHE A 43 -8.87 -8.19 -6.67
CA PHE A 43 -9.59 -7.45 -5.63
C PHE A 43 -9.34 -5.93 -5.71
N ALA A 44 -8.07 -5.51 -5.74
CA ALA A 44 -7.74 -4.08 -5.85
C ALA A 44 -8.22 -3.45 -7.17
N SER A 45 -8.24 -4.21 -8.26
CA SER A 45 -8.78 -3.79 -9.55
C SER A 45 -10.30 -3.62 -9.51
N TRP A 46 -11.01 -4.53 -8.84
CA TRP A 46 -12.47 -4.46 -8.66
C TRP A 46 -12.87 -3.25 -7.79
N LEU A 47 -12.08 -2.94 -6.75
CA LEU A 47 -12.18 -1.70 -5.99
C LEU A 47 -11.80 -0.44 -6.81
N GLY A 48 -11.28 -0.60 -8.02
CA GLY A 48 -10.73 0.47 -8.87
C GLY A 48 -9.64 1.29 -8.17
N LEU A 49 -8.82 0.65 -7.34
CA LEU A 49 -7.62 1.21 -6.71
C LEU A 49 -6.36 0.87 -7.51
N SER A 50 -6.50 0.24 -8.68
CA SER A 50 -5.41 -0.12 -9.57
C SER A 50 -5.33 0.89 -10.74
N PRO A 51 -4.12 1.25 -11.21
CA PRO A 51 -3.96 2.07 -12.41
C PRO A 51 -4.67 1.46 -13.61
N GLY A 52 -5.25 2.31 -14.46
CA GLY A 52 -5.89 1.87 -15.69
C GLY A 52 -4.87 1.37 -16.73
N THR A 53 -5.36 0.61 -17.71
CA THR A 53 -4.55 0.13 -18.84
C THR A 53 -5.38 0.23 -20.12
N LYS A 54 -5.70 1.46 -20.53
CA LYS A 54 -6.45 1.70 -21.78
C LYS A 54 -5.47 1.54 -22.95
N ILE A 55 -5.57 0.43 -23.65
CA ILE A 55 -4.74 0.09 -24.82
C ILE A 55 -5.66 -0.08 -26.03
N SER A 56 -5.28 0.49 -27.17
CA SER A 56 -5.94 0.28 -28.46
C SER A 56 -4.89 0.23 -29.56
N GLY A 57 -5.03 -0.66 -30.54
CA GLY A 57 -4.09 -0.81 -31.66
C GLY A 57 -2.63 -0.99 -31.21
N GLY A 58 -2.38 -1.70 -30.10
CA GLY A 58 -1.03 -1.89 -29.54
C GLY A 58 -0.43 -0.68 -28.81
N LYS A 59 -1.09 0.48 -28.80
CA LYS A 59 -0.63 1.69 -28.12
C LYS A 59 -1.35 1.92 -26.80
N ARG A 60 -0.60 2.32 -25.77
CA ARG A 60 -1.15 2.72 -24.47
C ARG A 60 -1.72 4.13 -24.56
N LEU A 61 -3.05 4.23 -24.58
CA LEU A 61 -3.79 5.49 -24.65
C LEU A 61 -3.84 6.22 -23.30
N SER A 62 -4.03 5.48 -22.21
CA SER A 62 -4.09 6.06 -20.85
C SER A 62 -3.82 5.01 -19.78
N GLY A 63 -3.27 5.44 -18.65
CA GLY A 63 -3.31 4.65 -17.42
C GLY A 63 -3.77 5.43 -16.21
N ALA A 64 -4.65 6.41 -16.44
CA ALA A 64 -5.42 7.01 -15.36
C ALA A 64 -6.21 5.92 -14.62
N THR A 65 -6.27 6.03 -13.29
CA THR A 65 -7.14 5.17 -12.48
C THR A 65 -8.58 5.52 -12.81
N LYS A 66 -9.42 4.52 -13.07
CA LYS A 66 -10.83 4.76 -13.36
C LYS A 66 -11.54 5.28 -12.11
N GLY A 67 -12.36 6.31 -12.27
CA GLY A 67 -13.29 6.71 -11.22
C GLY A 67 -14.23 5.55 -10.91
N ASN A 68 -14.48 5.30 -9.62
CA ASN A 68 -15.45 4.30 -9.19
C ASN A 68 -16.23 4.83 -7.98
N ALA A 69 -17.51 4.46 -7.90
CA ALA A 69 -18.40 4.77 -6.80
C ALA A 69 -18.34 3.71 -5.67
N ASN A 70 -17.29 2.88 -5.64
CA ASN A 70 -17.20 1.77 -4.71
C ASN A 70 -16.98 2.31 -3.28
N ARG A 71 -17.92 2.01 -2.38
CA ARG A 71 -17.93 2.55 -1.01
C ARG A 71 -16.78 1.98 -0.17
N ALA A 72 -16.38 0.72 -0.38
CA ALA A 72 -15.20 0.16 0.25
C ALA A 72 -13.92 0.86 -0.24
N ALA A 73 -13.81 1.17 -1.53
CA ALA A 73 -12.67 1.91 -2.06
C ALA A 73 -12.58 3.34 -1.48
N GLN A 74 -13.71 4.02 -1.31
CA GLN A 74 -13.77 5.33 -0.66
C GLN A 74 -13.37 5.24 0.81
N ALA A 75 -13.88 4.25 1.55
CA ALA A 75 -13.50 4.01 2.94
C ALA A 75 -11.98 3.78 3.08
N LEU A 76 -11.39 2.97 2.21
CA LEU A 76 -9.94 2.73 2.19
C LEU A 76 -9.14 3.99 1.82
N LYS A 77 -9.67 4.88 0.98
CA LYS A 77 -9.02 6.18 0.68
C LYS A 77 -9.06 7.12 1.89
N LEU A 78 -10.14 7.14 2.66
CA LEU A 78 -10.23 7.91 3.90
C LEU A 78 -9.23 7.38 4.94
N ALA A 79 -9.18 6.05 5.13
CA ALA A 79 -8.18 5.41 5.98
C ALA A 79 -6.74 5.73 5.53
N ALA A 80 -6.49 5.70 4.22
CA ALA A 80 -5.20 6.07 3.65
C ALA A 80 -4.83 7.53 3.93
N ALA A 81 -5.78 8.45 3.93
CA ALA A 81 -5.53 9.86 4.26
C ALA A 81 -5.24 10.06 5.76
N ALA A 82 -5.90 9.27 6.62
CA ALA A 82 -5.70 9.29 8.07
C ALA A 82 -4.29 8.84 8.51
N LEU A 83 -3.55 8.16 7.63
CA LEU A 83 -2.16 7.74 7.89
C LEU A 83 -1.13 8.88 7.84
N ARG A 84 -1.52 10.09 7.42
CA ARG A 84 -0.60 11.23 7.26
C ARG A 84 0.28 11.51 8.50
N PRO A 85 -0.26 11.63 9.73
CA PRO A 85 0.55 11.87 10.93
C PRO A 85 1.18 10.61 11.52
N SER A 86 0.83 9.41 11.04
CA SER A 86 1.24 8.17 11.68
C SER A 86 2.73 7.86 11.54
N GLN A 87 3.35 7.36 12.62
CA GLN A 87 4.73 6.87 12.66
C GLN A 87 4.83 5.36 12.35
N SER A 88 3.77 4.77 11.77
CA SER A 88 3.77 3.38 11.31
C SER A 88 4.56 3.19 10.01
N ALA A 89 4.83 1.93 9.65
CA ALA A 89 5.35 1.59 8.32
C ALA A 89 4.43 2.07 7.18
N LEU A 90 3.12 2.17 7.44
CA LEU A 90 2.13 2.66 6.47
C LEU A 90 2.14 4.18 6.36
N GLY A 91 2.30 4.91 7.46
CA GLY A 91 2.51 6.35 7.46
C GLY A 91 3.80 6.76 6.73
N ALA A 92 4.90 6.03 6.95
CA ALA A 92 6.14 6.22 6.21
C ALA A 92 5.98 5.96 4.70
N TYR A 93 5.22 4.92 4.33
CA TYR A 93 4.86 4.67 2.94
C TYR A 93 4.02 5.81 2.35
N TYR A 94 3.03 6.34 3.09
CA TYR A 94 2.22 7.47 2.67
C TYR A 94 3.06 8.72 2.37
N ARG A 95 3.91 9.15 3.31
CA ARG A 95 4.76 10.34 3.13
C ARG A 95 5.68 10.21 1.92
N ARG A 96 6.28 9.03 1.72
CA ARG A 96 7.09 8.76 0.53
C ARG A 96 6.28 8.87 -0.76
N MET A 97 5.05 8.36 -0.78
CA MET A 97 4.20 8.43 -1.97
C MET A 97 3.79 9.89 -2.27
N CYS A 98 3.55 10.71 -1.25
CA CYS A 98 3.31 12.15 -1.43
C CYS A 98 4.53 12.91 -1.96
N GLY A 99 5.76 12.48 -1.65
CA GLY A 99 6.98 13.06 -2.22
C GLY A 99 7.19 12.73 -3.71
N ARG A 100 6.49 11.71 -4.24
CA ARG A 100 6.65 11.24 -5.64
C ARG A 100 5.44 11.52 -6.52
N LEU A 101 4.25 11.64 -5.95
CA LEU A 101 2.97 11.74 -6.66
C LEU A 101 2.12 12.86 -6.08
N ASP A 102 1.25 13.41 -6.91
CA ASP A 102 0.16 14.30 -6.47
C ASP A 102 -0.65 13.65 -5.34
N LYS A 103 -1.13 14.46 -4.40
CA LYS A 103 -1.79 14.00 -3.17
C LYS A 103 -2.88 12.95 -3.42
N GLY A 104 -3.78 13.18 -4.39
CA GLY A 104 -4.85 12.23 -4.71
C GLY A 104 -4.35 10.87 -5.26
N LYS A 105 -3.27 10.89 -6.05
CA LYS A 105 -2.61 9.67 -6.55
C LYS A 105 -1.87 8.95 -5.43
N ALA A 106 -1.24 9.68 -4.52
CA ALA A 106 -0.60 9.12 -3.33
C ALA A 106 -1.62 8.40 -2.44
N VAL A 107 -2.74 9.06 -2.11
CA VAL A 107 -3.85 8.45 -1.34
C VAL A 107 -4.35 7.17 -2.01
N THR A 108 -4.55 7.19 -3.32
CA THR A 108 -5.00 6.01 -4.08
C THR A 108 -3.97 4.86 -4.00
N ALA A 109 -2.67 5.15 -4.08
CA ALA A 109 -1.62 4.15 -3.96
C ALA A 109 -1.54 3.55 -2.55
N VAL A 110 -1.76 4.35 -1.50
CA VAL A 110 -1.83 3.85 -0.12
C VAL A 110 -3.09 3.02 0.09
N ALA A 111 -4.25 3.47 -0.41
CA ALA A 111 -5.49 2.69 -0.38
C ALA A 111 -5.33 1.34 -1.12
N HIS A 112 -4.62 1.31 -2.24
CA HIS A 112 -4.27 0.06 -2.93
C HIS A 112 -3.44 -0.86 -2.03
N LYS A 113 -2.48 -0.32 -1.29
CA LYS A 113 -1.69 -1.11 -0.32
C LYS A 113 -2.56 -1.64 0.82
N LEU A 114 -3.48 -0.82 1.35
CA LEU A 114 -4.45 -1.24 2.38
C LEU A 114 -5.37 -2.35 1.86
N ALA A 115 -5.90 -2.23 0.65
CA ALA A 115 -6.73 -3.26 0.02
C ALA A 115 -6.02 -4.62 -0.05
N ARG A 116 -4.72 -4.60 -0.40
CA ARG A 116 -3.91 -5.83 -0.44
C ARG A 116 -3.68 -6.43 0.96
N LEU A 117 -3.53 -5.59 1.99
CA LEU A 117 -3.42 -6.06 3.37
C LEU A 117 -4.74 -6.68 3.84
N VAL A 118 -5.87 -6.01 3.63
CA VAL A 118 -7.21 -6.52 3.96
C VAL A 118 -7.45 -7.86 3.28
N TYR A 119 -7.17 -7.97 1.98
CA TYR A 119 -7.28 -9.23 1.24
C TYR A 119 -6.42 -10.33 1.86
N ALA A 120 -5.14 -10.05 2.16
CA ALA A 120 -4.23 -11.03 2.73
C ALA A 120 -4.68 -11.49 4.13
N MET A 121 -5.17 -10.57 4.97
CA MET A 121 -5.67 -10.92 6.31
C MET A 121 -6.92 -11.79 6.23
N LEU A 122 -7.90 -11.42 5.40
CA LEU A 122 -9.15 -12.18 5.27
C LEU A 122 -8.95 -13.55 4.61
N THR A 123 -8.05 -13.66 3.63
CA THR A 123 -7.81 -14.94 2.93
C THR A 123 -6.86 -15.88 3.67
N LYS A 124 -5.89 -15.35 4.43
CA LYS A 124 -4.87 -16.17 5.10
C LYS A 124 -5.07 -16.29 6.61
N GLY A 125 -6.00 -15.54 7.20
CA GLY A 125 -6.20 -15.48 8.64
C GLY A 125 -5.02 -14.87 9.42
N THR A 126 -4.05 -14.23 8.74
CA THR A 126 -2.84 -13.74 9.40
C THR A 126 -3.08 -12.39 10.07
N ALA A 127 -2.64 -12.25 11.32
CA ALA A 127 -2.67 -10.97 12.02
C ALA A 127 -1.73 -9.95 11.35
N TYR A 128 -2.15 -8.69 11.31
CA TYR A 128 -1.29 -7.60 10.88
C TYR A 128 -0.27 -7.28 11.98
N VAL A 129 0.99 -7.15 11.59
CA VAL A 129 2.09 -6.75 12.48
C VAL A 129 2.78 -5.55 11.85
N ASP A 130 2.70 -4.40 12.52
CA ASP A 130 3.50 -3.25 12.15
C ASP A 130 4.91 -3.37 12.74
N ARG A 131 5.92 -3.30 11.89
CA ARG A 131 7.34 -3.27 12.30
C ARG A 131 7.85 -1.83 12.50
N GLY A 132 6.97 -0.84 12.33
CA GLY A 132 7.26 0.57 12.52
C GLY A 132 7.93 1.23 11.31
N GLN A 133 8.04 2.56 11.40
CA GLN A 133 8.62 3.39 10.34
C GLN A 133 10.10 3.11 10.08
N ALA A 134 10.93 2.98 11.12
CA ALA A 134 12.38 2.79 10.97
C ALA A 134 12.69 1.52 10.17
N TYR A 135 12.03 0.41 10.50
CA TYR A 135 12.16 -0.86 9.75
C TYR A 135 11.76 -0.70 8.27
N TYR A 136 10.68 0.04 7.99
CA TYR A 136 10.25 0.29 6.62
C TYR A 136 11.25 1.15 5.84
N GLU A 137 11.82 2.17 6.47
CA GLU A 137 12.82 3.07 5.89
C GLU A 137 14.13 2.34 5.58
N GLU A 138 14.65 1.54 6.52
CA GLU A 138 15.85 0.73 6.32
C GLU A 138 15.68 -0.22 5.12
N ARG A 139 14.57 -0.98 5.08
CA ARG A 139 14.29 -1.90 3.96
C ARG A 139 14.06 -1.16 2.65
N TYR A 140 13.60 0.08 2.70
CA TYR A 140 13.52 0.92 1.51
C TYR A 140 14.92 1.33 1.02
N GLN A 141 15.78 1.82 1.91
CA GLN A 141 17.16 2.17 1.59
C GLN A 141 17.92 0.97 0.99
N GLN A 142 17.82 -0.21 1.60
CA GLN A 142 18.41 -1.45 1.08
C GLN A 142 17.97 -1.75 -0.36
N ARG A 143 16.68 -1.59 -0.67
CA ARG A 143 16.16 -1.77 -2.04
C ARG A 143 16.67 -0.72 -3.02
N VAL A 144 16.81 0.53 -2.58
CA VAL A 144 17.37 1.61 -3.41
C VAL A 144 18.83 1.30 -3.72
N ILE A 145 19.64 0.97 -2.71
CA ILE A 145 21.05 0.58 -2.88
C ILE A 145 21.18 -0.63 -3.81
N TYR A 146 20.36 -1.66 -3.62
CA TYR A 146 20.34 -2.83 -4.51
C TYR A 146 20.08 -2.43 -5.98
N HIS A 147 19.08 -1.59 -6.23
CA HIS A 147 18.79 -1.13 -7.60
C HIS A 147 19.89 -0.22 -8.15
N LEU A 148 20.50 0.63 -7.33
CA LEU A 148 21.62 1.48 -7.74
C LEU A 148 22.83 0.64 -8.13
N ARG A 149 23.22 -0.34 -7.30
CA ARG A 149 24.29 -1.30 -7.62
C ARG A 149 24.03 -2.01 -8.93
N ARG A 150 22.81 -2.53 -9.14
CA ARG A 150 22.44 -3.21 -10.38
C ARG A 150 22.49 -2.28 -11.60
N LYS A 151 22.11 -1.01 -11.45
CA LYS A 151 22.16 -0.02 -12.53
C LYS A 151 23.59 0.40 -12.85
N ALA A 152 24.44 0.56 -11.83
CA ALA A 152 25.87 0.85 -11.98
C ALA A 152 26.57 -0.31 -12.71
N ALA A 153 26.34 -1.56 -12.28
CA ALA A 153 26.91 -2.74 -12.92
C ALA A 153 26.52 -2.85 -14.40
N ALA A 154 25.27 -2.52 -14.76
CA ALA A 154 24.81 -2.50 -16.15
C ALA A 154 25.53 -1.43 -17.02
N MET A 155 26.18 -0.45 -16.40
CA MET A 155 26.98 0.60 -17.05
C MET A 155 28.49 0.36 -16.88
N GLY A 156 28.91 -0.78 -16.34
CA GLY A 156 30.33 -1.07 -16.04
C GLY A 156 30.90 -0.27 -14.86
N LEU A 157 30.04 0.29 -14.00
CA LEU A 157 30.42 1.08 -12.83
C LEU A 157 30.24 0.28 -11.54
N GLU A 158 31.07 0.55 -10.53
CA GLU A 158 30.93 0.00 -9.17
C GLU A 158 30.45 1.08 -8.19
N LEU A 159 29.47 0.74 -7.35
CA LEU A 159 28.96 1.64 -6.32
C LEU A 159 29.79 1.52 -5.04
N VAL A 160 30.74 2.44 -4.86
CA VAL A 160 31.55 2.54 -3.64
C VAL A 160 30.88 3.54 -2.67
N PRO A 161 30.62 3.17 -1.41
CA PRO A 161 30.12 4.11 -0.42
C PRO A 161 31.19 5.17 -0.12
N ILE A 162 30.79 6.43 -0.08
CA ILE A 162 31.68 7.53 0.33
C ILE A 162 31.99 7.33 1.82
N GLN A 163 33.25 7.06 2.16
CA GLN A 163 33.70 7.09 3.55
C GLN A 163 33.62 8.54 4.03
N ALA A 164 32.86 8.79 5.10
CA ALA A 164 32.79 10.12 5.70
C ALA A 164 34.18 10.52 6.21
N GLN A 165 34.88 11.37 5.47
CA GLN A 165 36.13 11.98 5.93
C GLN A 165 35.78 13.07 6.95
N GLY A 166 36.18 12.89 8.21
CA GLY A 166 36.28 13.95 9.22
C GLY A 166 35.13 14.06 10.23
N GLN A 167 35.18 13.24 11.29
CA GLN A 167 34.83 13.68 12.63
C GLN A 167 36.11 13.65 13.47
N SER A 168 36.98 14.63 13.20
CA SER A 168 38.08 15.02 14.09
C SER A 168 37.87 16.48 14.43
N ALA A 169 37.17 16.74 15.54
CA ALA A 169 37.30 17.88 16.44
C ALA A 169 36.20 17.78 17.51
#